data_AF-W4KLE3-F1
#
_entry.id   AF-W4KLE3-F1
#
_cell.length_a   1.000
_cell.length_b   1.000
_cell.length_c   1.000
_cell.angle_alpha   90.00
_cell.angle_beta   90.00
_cell.angle_gamma   90.00
#
_symmetry.space_group_name_H-M   'P 1'
#
loop_
_entity.id
_entity.type
_entity.pdbx_description
1 polymer ?
#
loop_
_entity_poly.entity_id
_entity_poly.type
_entity_poly.pdbx_seq_one_letter_code
_entity_poly.pdbx_strand_id
1 'polypeptide(L)'
;MFEAPYLPYDPLDKSGYETVVKRWPVILTGIIDTVYRTNHDSSIEDLNVVDASDDQIPKNEARITEGKVLIENFSRLKYQMGRDRPLEPVPEDGEPMVDIYNAELARLEKDGKNTWFTAPWLFAECYLYRFIRAYFAQTKHWRAFDPFYAQKEATFQASGTAIHQLATTMHELEEEKSALESDPDKLQVLFKEMIQMCLWCDLSLLTHMTHEDIQHLQSVGKEAQQARQEFILKDDQNAVWEHVKTLKDARVDFVLDNAGFELYTDLVFADFLVTYTPYVSHVTFHPKLIPWFVSDVTPPDFAATLTALLSPTFFPPPPASSTPPSTDASPSPSPSPSSAHLHALVARWTAYFASGVFALSVPRDAPLGARSALAEFWTSPWPYWDMRAHAPALWGELRGSGLVVFKVRARYRKLTGDVQWPVSTPFSTATGESVCPLAGAFPLLSLRTNKADVAVGIPEAIAAALDARGEKWRTSGRCVFLFYVRVLVGPGLWLADGPLVACVQVRAGVLLACGRTASVNLWISWMPELGRASKCFWSGRVERNALAAQDTYICVYRQALSERAPVQPHLRHRGRVGSAASGYLRECAGPVWAKVCGTYGKLQADTPRRSIAE
;
A
#
# COMPACT_ATOMS: atom_id res chain seq x y z
N MET A 1 -5.01 0.47 18.49
CA MET A 1 -5.10 -0.12 17.14
C MET A 1 -6.57 -0.27 16.81
N PHE A 2 -6.97 0.02 15.58
CA PHE A 2 -8.35 -0.20 15.15
C PHE A 2 -8.75 -1.67 15.32
N GLU A 3 -9.95 -1.93 15.85
CA GLU A 3 -10.47 -3.28 16.04
C GLU A 3 -11.10 -3.75 14.72
N ALA A 4 -10.45 -4.70 14.06
CA ALA A 4 -10.86 -5.15 12.74
C ALA A 4 -12.20 -5.92 12.79
N PRO A 5 -13.06 -5.80 11.77
CA PRO A 5 -14.37 -6.44 11.75
C PRO A 5 -14.31 -7.97 11.55
N TYR A 6 -13.16 -8.48 11.10
CA TYR A 6 -12.87 -9.90 10.92
C TYR A 6 -11.56 -10.24 11.62
N LEU A 7 -11.35 -11.53 11.90
CA LEU A 7 -10.10 -12.00 12.49
C LEU A 7 -8.92 -11.70 11.56
N PRO A 8 -7.76 -11.27 12.09
CA PRO A 8 -6.56 -11.15 11.30
C PRO A 8 -6.12 -12.53 10.79
N TYR A 9 -5.41 -12.55 9.66
CA TYR A 9 -4.70 -13.77 9.27
C TYR A 9 -3.65 -14.12 10.31
N ASP A 10 -3.64 -15.39 10.68
CA ASP A 10 -2.73 -15.97 11.64
C ASP A 10 -1.60 -16.69 10.88
N PRO A 11 -0.34 -16.65 11.34
CA PRO A 11 0.71 -17.57 10.92
C PRO A 11 0.32 -19.06 10.88
N LEU A 12 -0.74 -19.51 11.54
CA LEU A 12 -1.25 -20.87 11.43
C LEU A 12 -2.16 -21.10 10.20
N ASP A 13 -2.60 -20.04 9.53
CA ASP A 13 -3.29 -20.14 8.24
C ASP A 13 -2.31 -20.66 7.17
N LYS A 14 -2.81 -21.40 6.16
CA LYS A 14 -1.98 -22.21 5.26
C LYS A 14 -0.79 -21.45 4.63
N SER A 15 -0.98 -20.20 4.18
CA SER A 15 0.11 -19.41 3.59
C SER A 15 0.97 -18.66 4.62
N GLY A 16 0.37 -18.22 5.72
CA GLY A 16 1.10 -17.69 6.88
C GLY A 16 2.08 -18.73 7.43
N TYR A 17 1.63 -19.98 7.53
CA TYR A 17 2.42 -21.08 8.08
C TYR A 17 3.61 -21.42 7.22
N GLU A 18 3.42 -21.53 5.90
CA GLU A 18 4.53 -21.72 4.97
C GLU A 18 5.53 -20.55 5.03
N THR A 19 5.04 -19.33 5.27
CA THR A 19 5.88 -18.14 5.40
C THR A 19 6.75 -18.21 6.66
N VAL A 20 6.16 -18.51 7.83
CA VAL A 20 6.89 -18.57 9.10
C VAL A 20 7.84 -19.78 9.16
N VAL A 21 7.42 -20.95 8.68
CA VAL A 21 8.22 -22.18 8.76
C VAL A 21 9.36 -22.21 7.74
N LYS A 22 9.16 -21.64 6.55
CA LYS A 22 10.13 -21.74 5.45
C LYS A 22 10.72 -20.40 5.06
N ARG A 23 9.90 -19.41 4.73
CA ARG A 23 10.36 -18.18 4.08
C ARG A 23 11.18 -17.29 5.02
N TRP A 24 10.69 -17.00 6.22
CA TRP A 24 11.43 -16.16 7.18
C TRP A 24 12.77 -16.79 7.61
N PRO A 25 12.87 -18.10 7.90
CA PRO A 25 14.15 -18.75 8.16
C PRO A 25 15.12 -18.68 6.97
N VAL A 26 14.62 -18.80 5.73
CA VAL A 26 15.44 -18.63 4.52
C VAL A 26 15.98 -17.21 4.42
N ILE A 27 15.14 -16.19 4.67
CA ILE A 27 15.56 -14.78 4.68
C ILE A 27 16.65 -14.55 5.73
N LEU A 28 16.46 -15.00 6.96
CA LEU A 28 17.48 -14.89 8.02
C LEU A 28 18.78 -15.62 7.64
N THR A 29 18.69 -16.76 6.98
CA THR A 29 19.86 -17.49 6.48
C THR A 29 20.59 -16.68 5.39
N GLY A 30 19.86 -16.03 4.50
CA GLY A 30 20.43 -15.14 3.48
C GLY A 30 21.17 -13.93 4.09
N ILE A 31 20.63 -13.35 5.18
CA ILE A 31 21.32 -12.28 5.92
C ILE A 31 22.62 -12.79 6.55
N ILE A 32 22.58 -13.95 7.21
CA ILE A 32 23.76 -14.59 7.80
C ILE A 32 24.84 -14.82 6.74
N ASP A 33 24.46 -15.42 5.62
CA ASP A 33 25.36 -15.67 4.49
C ASP A 33 25.96 -14.38 3.93
N THR A 34 25.15 -13.33 3.77
CA THR A 34 25.61 -12.03 3.26
C THR A 34 26.63 -11.39 4.20
N VAL A 35 26.37 -11.34 5.50
CA VAL A 35 27.31 -10.81 6.50
C VAL A 35 28.59 -11.66 6.55
N TYR A 36 28.46 -12.99 6.47
CA TYR A 36 29.60 -13.90 6.43
C TYR A 36 30.49 -13.65 5.22
N ARG A 37 29.91 -13.55 4.01
CA ARG A 37 30.67 -13.26 2.79
C ARG A 37 31.35 -11.89 2.85
N THR A 38 30.64 -10.85 3.28
CA THR A 38 31.25 -9.52 3.45
C THR A 38 32.39 -9.51 4.47
N ASN A 39 32.27 -10.27 5.57
CA ASN A 39 33.37 -10.47 6.51
C ASN A 39 34.55 -11.20 5.89
N HIS A 40 34.30 -12.24 5.10
CA HIS A 40 35.32 -12.99 4.40
C HIS A 40 36.09 -12.08 3.43
N ASP A 41 35.38 -11.34 2.57
CA ASP A 41 35.97 -10.41 1.61
C ASP A 41 36.82 -9.34 2.34
N SER A 42 36.30 -8.77 3.42
CA SER A 42 37.04 -7.79 4.25
C SER A 42 38.31 -8.40 4.88
N SER A 43 38.29 -9.69 5.22
CA SER A 43 39.45 -10.40 5.77
C SER A 43 40.51 -10.64 4.70
N ILE A 44 40.09 -10.95 3.46
CA ILE A 44 41.00 -11.11 2.32
C ILE A 44 41.62 -9.76 1.93
N GLU A 45 40.85 -8.67 1.99
CA GLU A 45 41.37 -7.31 1.78
C GLU A 45 42.47 -6.97 2.79
N ASP A 46 42.27 -7.25 4.08
CA ASP A 46 43.29 -7.02 5.11
C ASP A 46 44.58 -7.84 4.88
N LEU A 47 44.47 -9.07 4.32
CA LEU A 47 45.62 -9.91 3.97
C LEU A 47 46.38 -9.45 2.72
N ASN A 48 45.73 -8.72 1.80
CA ASN A 48 46.35 -8.23 0.57
C ASN A 48 47.09 -6.90 0.76
N VAL A 49 46.96 -6.25 1.92
CA VAL A 49 47.61 -4.96 2.26
C VAL A 49 48.94 -5.15 3.02
N VAL A 50 49.36 -6.39 3.30
CA VAL A 50 50.53 -6.72 4.14
C VAL A 50 51.89 -6.54 3.44
N ASP A 51 52.02 -5.56 2.55
CA ASP A 51 53.31 -5.00 2.14
C ASP A 51 53.46 -3.59 2.75
N ALA A 52 54.19 -3.55 3.87
CA ALA A 52 54.81 -2.40 4.57
C ALA A 52 54.34 -2.16 6.03
N SER A 53 55.19 -2.58 6.97
CA SER A 53 55.22 -2.32 8.43
C SER A 53 54.33 -3.20 9.33
N ASP A 54 55.01 -3.93 10.25
CA ASP A 54 54.51 -4.97 11.17
C ASP A 54 53.57 -4.47 12.30
N ASP A 55 53.22 -3.18 12.33
CA ASP A 55 52.54 -2.53 13.48
C ASP A 55 51.14 -1.95 13.14
N GLN A 56 50.55 -2.24 11.98
CA GLN A 56 49.19 -1.77 11.66
C GLN A 56 48.13 -2.80 12.03
N ILE A 57 47.23 -2.42 12.96
CA ILE A 57 46.00 -3.15 13.27
C ILE A 57 45.21 -3.36 11.97
N PRO A 58 44.71 -4.58 11.68
CA PRO A 58 43.93 -4.82 10.46
C PRO A 58 42.75 -3.86 10.36
N LYS A 59 42.64 -3.16 9.22
CA LYS A 59 41.70 -2.05 9.02
C LYS A 59 40.25 -2.46 9.29
N ASN A 60 39.91 -3.72 9.03
CA ASN A 60 38.55 -4.22 9.14
C ASN A 60 38.30 -5.08 10.40
N GLU A 61 39.26 -5.26 11.30
CA GLU A 61 39.13 -6.18 12.46
C GLU A 61 37.89 -5.88 13.32
N ALA A 62 37.66 -4.61 13.64
CA ALA A 62 36.50 -4.17 14.43
C ALA A 62 35.17 -4.45 13.69
N ARG A 63 35.12 -4.18 12.39
CA ARG A 63 33.94 -4.48 11.55
C ARG A 63 33.66 -5.97 11.47
N ILE A 64 34.70 -6.79 11.28
CA ILE A 64 34.58 -8.26 11.22
C ILE A 64 34.08 -8.81 12.57
N THR A 65 34.59 -8.29 13.68
CA THR A 65 34.16 -8.67 15.02
C THR A 65 32.68 -8.35 15.25
N GLU A 66 32.23 -7.14 14.91
CA GLU A 66 30.79 -6.80 14.93
C GLU A 66 29.97 -7.72 14.02
N GLY A 67 30.47 -8.04 12.83
CA GLY A 67 29.81 -8.93 11.88
C GLY A 67 29.63 -10.36 12.42
N LYS A 68 30.60 -10.89 13.17
CA LYS A 68 30.49 -12.20 13.84
C LYS A 68 29.38 -12.20 14.89
N VAL A 69 29.25 -11.12 15.66
CA VAL A 69 28.16 -10.95 16.64
C VAL A 69 26.80 -10.86 15.94
N LEU A 70 26.70 -10.16 14.80
CA LEU A 70 25.48 -10.14 13.99
C LEU A 70 25.09 -11.56 13.53
N ILE A 71 26.03 -12.35 13.03
CA ILE A 71 25.80 -13.75 12.62
C ILE A 71 25.27 -14.59 13.79
N GLU A 72 25.85 -14.45 14.98
CA GLU A 72 25.37 -15.12 16.20
C GLU A 72 23.92 -14.72 16.52
N ASN A 73 23.64 -13.42 16.54
CA ASN A 73 22.32 -12.87 16.85
C ASN A 73 21.23 -13.34 15.86
N PHE A 74 21.52 -13.33 14.55
CA PHE A 74 20.57 -13.83 13.54
C PHE A 74 20.40 -15.34 13.59
N SER A 75 21.46 -16.09 13.93
CA SER A 75 21.38 -17.54 14.15
C SER A 75 20.49 -17.87 15.35
N ARG A 76 20.63 -17.12 16.46
CA ARG A 76 19.77 -17.23 17.64
C ARG A 76 18.32 -16.92 17.31
N LEU A 77 18.07 -15.81 16.60
CA LEU A 77 16.73 -15.40 16.18
C LEU A 77 16.04 -16.48 15.33
N LYS A 78 16.76 -17.04 14.35
CA LYS A 78 16.27 -18.14 13.50
C LYS A 78 15.94 -19.39 14.33
N TYR A 79 16.79 -19.73 15.30
CA TYR A 79 16.56 -20.88 16.19
C TYR A 79 15.32 -20.68 17.07
N GLN A 80 15.18 -19.50 17.67
CA GLN A 80 14.02 -19.13 18.49
C GLN A 80 12.72 -19.15 17.69
N MET A 81 12.74 -18.61 16.46
CA MET A 81 11.63 -18.65 15.52
C MET A 81 11.19 -20.07 15.22
N GLY A 82 12.12 -20.98 14.90
CA GLY A 82 11.82 -22.39 14.63
C GLY A 82 11.30 -23.18 15.83
N ARG A 83 11.32 -22.62 17.05
CA ARG A 83 10.79 -23.21 18.28
C ARG A 83 9.61 -22.44 18.86
N ASP A 84 9.00 -21.57 18.05
CA ASP A 84 7.88 -20.72 18.42
C ASP A 84 8.09 -20.00 19.78
N ARG A 85 9.31 -19.47 19.98
CA ARG A 85 9.58 -18.67 21.18
C ARG A 85 8.80 -17.34 21.13
N PRO A 86 8.54 -16.72 22.29
CA PRO A 86 8.02 -15.36 22.31
C PRO A 86 8.90 -14.39 21.51
N LEU A 87 8.27 -13.42 20.84
CA LEU A 87 8.95 -12.30 20.20
C LEU A 87 9.64 -11.47 21.30
N GLU A 88 10.86 -11.03 21.04
CA GLU A 88 11.64 -10.22 21.98
C GLU A 88 11.27 -8.73 21.83
N PRO A 89 11.40 -7.89 22.87
CA PRO A 89 11.28 -6.45 22.69
C PRO A 89 12.34 -5.94 21.71
N VAL A 90 11.94 -5.07 20.78
CA VAL A 90 12.86 -4.34 19.90
C VAL A 90 13.81 -3.53 20.80
N PRO A 91 15.14 -3.70 20.66
CA PRO A 91 16.09 -2.96 21.49
C PRO A 91 16.07 -1.47 21.12
N GLU A 92 16.39 -0.62 22.10
CA GLU A 92 16.53 0.82 21.86
C GLU A 92 17.75 1.09 20.97
N ASP A 93 17.51 1.62 19.79
CA ASP A 93 18.50 1.82 18.73
C ASP A 93 18.55 3.27 18.21
N GLY A 94 17.76 4.17 18.80
CA GLY A 94 17.62 5.56 18.42
C GLY A 94 16.82 5.80 17.14
N GLU A 95 16.20 4.76 16.55
CA GLU A 95 15.38 4.86 15.35
C GLU A 95 13.87 4.83 15.67
N PRO A 96 13.01 5.33 14.76
CA PRO A 96 11.58 5.37 15.00
C PRO A 96 10.93 4.01 15.34
N MET A 97 9.75 4.10 15.95
CA MET A 97 8.81 3.00 16.19
C MET A 97 9.19 1.94 17.23
N VAL A 98 10.33 2.05 17.94
CA VAL A 98 10.69 1.12 19.04
C VAL A 98 9.54 1.00 20.05
N ASP A 99 9.09 2.14 20.59
CA ASP A 99 8.00 2.20 21.57
C ASP A 99 6.70 1.59 21.04
N ILE A 100 6.41 1.81 19.75
CA ILE A 100 5.18 1.33 19.11
C ILE A 100 5.17 -0.19 19.01
N TYR A 101 6.25 -0.79 18.52
CA TYR A 101 6.36 -2.25 18.43
C TYR A 101 6.35 -2.89 19.81
N ASN A 102 7.07 -2.31 20.78
CA ASN A 102 7.15 -2.84 22.14
C ASN A 102 5.82 -2.72 22.90
N ALA A 103 5.09 -1.62 22.73
CA ALA A 103 3.77 -1.46 23.33
C ALA A 103 2.74 -2.47 22.77
N GLU A 104 2.75 -2.69 21.45
CA GLU A 104 1.88 -3.69 20.83
C GLU A 104 2.27 -5.12 21.21
N LEU A 105 3.56 -5.42 21.30
CA LEU A 105 4.06 -6.71 21.77
C LEU A 105 3.60 -7.01 23.21
N ALA A 106 3.69 -6.03 24.12
CA ALA A 106 3.21 -6.16 25.49
C ALA A 106 1.68 -6.31 25.56
N ARG A 107 0.94 -5.76 24.60
CA ARG A 107 -0.51 -5.99 24.47
C ARG A 107 -0.78 -7.43 24.03
N LEU A 108 -0.09 -7.90 23.00
CA LEU A 108 -0.21 -9.26 22.48
C LEU A 108 0.17 -10.32 23.50
N GLU A 109 1.15 -10.04 24.38
CA GLU A 109 1.53 -10.94 25.46
C GLU A 109 0.37 -11.19 26.44
N LYS A 110 -0.41 -10.15 26.78
CA LYS A 110 -1.60 -10.29 27.64
C LYS A 110 -2.67 -11.17 27.00
N ASP A 111 -2.73 -11.18 25.67
CA ASP A 111 -3.67 -11.99 24.88
C ASP A 111 -3.12 -13.40 24.57
N GLY A 112 -1.88 -13.72 24.99
CA GLY A 112 -1.22 -14.98 24.66
C GLY A 112 -0.83 -15.12 23.17
N LYS A 113 -0.67 -14.00 22.47
CA LYS A 113 -0.40 -13.91 21.01
C LYS A 113 0.97 -13.29 20.70
N ASN A 114 1.96 -13.52 21.55
CA ASN A 114 3.29 -12.91 21.43
C ASN A 114 4.36 -13.90 20.95
N THR A 115 4.00 -14.99 20.26
CA THR A 115 4.97 -15.94 19.67
C THR A 115 4.97 -15.86 18.14
N TRP A 116 6.00 -16.40 17.49
CA TRP A 116 6.16 -16.35 16.03
C TRP A 116 4.99 -16.97 15.26
N PHE A 117 4.30 -17.95 15.87
CA PHE A 117 3.14 -18.64 15.30
C PHE A 117 1.80 -18.17 15.85
N THR A 118 1.74 -17.20 16.78
CA THR A 118 0.47 -16.72 17.36
C THR A 118 0.23 -15.22 17.17
N ALA A 119 1.30 -14.45 16.91
CA ALA A 119 1.17 -13.04 16.61
C ALA A 119 0.49 -12.83 15.25
N PRO A 120 -0.38 -11.80 15.07
CA PRO A 120 -1.00 -11.49 13.79
C PRO A 120 0.04 -11.40 12.67
N TRP A 121 -0.23 -12.02 11.51
CA TRP A 121 0.78 -12.23 10.48
C TRP A 121 1.41 -10.92 9.99
N LEU A 122 0.60 -9.88 9.75
CA LEU A 122 1.09 -8.56 9.36
C LEU A 122 2.04 -7.95 10.41
N PHE A 123 1.67 -8.04 11.69
CA PHE A 123 2.49 -7.53 12.78
C PHE A 123 3.81 -8.28 12.87
N ALA A 124 3.76 -9.62 12.90
CA ALA A 124 4.94 -10.47 13.04
C ALA A 124 5.95 -10.25 11.90
N GLU A 125 5.47 -10.08 10.66
CA GLU A 125 6.34 -9.80 9.52
C GLU A 125 6.95 -8.40 9.58
N CYS A 126 6.15 -7.37 9.90
CA CYS A 126 6.68 -6.02 10.09
C CYS A 126 7.69 -5.96 11.23
N TYR A 127 7.40 -6.63 12.35
CA TYR A 127 8.29 -6.76 13.49
C TYR A 127 9.62 -7.41 13.07
N LEU A 128 9.61 -8.49 12.29
CA LEU A 128 10.82 -9.17 11.84
C LEU A 128 11.80 -8.20 11.17
N TYR A 129 11.34 -7.39 10.22
CA TYR A 129 12.19 -6.42 9.52
C TYR A 129 12.62 -5.25 10.41
N ARG A 130 11.74 -4.76 11.31
CA ARG A 130 12.14 -3.73 12.28
C ARG A 130 13.20 -4.26 13.26
N PHE A 131 13.10 -5.52 13.66
CA PHE A 131 14.02 -6.18 14.57
C PHE A 131 15.37 -6.47 13.89
N ILE A 132 15.35 -6.92 12.63
CA ILE A 132 16.56 -7.03 11.79
C ILE A 132 17.27 -5.68 11.73
N ARG A 133 16.54 -4.59 11.44
CA ARG A 133 17.11 -3.24 11.42
C ARG A 133 17.75 -2.87 12.75
N ALA A 134 17.12 -3.20 13.87
CA ALA A 134 17.62 -2.86 15.20
C ALA A 134 18.98 -3.51 15.51
N TYR A 135 19.23 -4.74 15.03
CA TYR A 135 20.54 -5.37 15.16
C TYR A 135 21.63 -4.61 14.40
N PHE A 136 21.36 -4.19 13.17
CA PHE A 136 22.31 -3.37 12.41
C PHE A 136 22.48 -1.97 13.02
N ALA A 137 21.40 -1.32 13.44
CA ALA A 137 21.41 0.05 13.95
C ALA A 137 22.23 0.24 15.23
N GLN A 138 22.37 -0.81 16.06
CA GLN A 138 23.19 -0.81 17.28
C GLN A 138 24.70 -0.95 17.02
N THR A 139 25.11 -1.35 15.81
CA THR A 139 26.53 -1.49 15.46
C THR A 139 27.14 -0.16 15.03
N LYS A 140 28.48 -0.05 15.04
CA LYS A 140 29.17 1.13 14.51
C LYS A 140 29.48 0.99 13.02
N HIS A 141 29.93 -0.18 12.59
CA HIS A 141 30.44 -0.40 11.23
C HIS A 141 29.37 -0.96 10.27
N TRP A 142 28.26 -1.49 10.79
CA TRP A 142 27.17 -2.06 9.99
C TRP A 142 25.87 -1.26 10.03
N ARG A 143 25.83 -0.11 10.72
CA ARG A 143 24.61 0.71 10.86
C ARG A 143 23.99 1.12 9.54
N ALA A 144 24.80 1.43 8.53
CA ALA A 144 24.34 1.80 7.19
C ALA A 144 24.26 0.61 6.22
N PHE A 145 24.50 -0.61 6.69
CA PHE A 145 24.50 -1.80 5.85
C PHE A 145 23.08 -2.25 5.54
N ASP A 146 22.82 -2.51 4.27
CA ASP A 146 21.62 -3.17 3.80
C ASP A 146 21.94 -4.63 3.42
N PRO A 147 21.45 -5.61 4.18
CA PRO A 147 21.76 -7.02 3.93
C PRO A 147 21.09 -7.58 2.67
N PHE A 148 20.21 -6.83 2.01
CA PHE A 148 19.50 -7.25 0.81
C PHE A 148 19.99 -6.54 -0.45
N TYR A 149 20.88 -5.56 -0.33
CA TYR A 149 21.35 -4.74 -1.45
C TYR A 149 21.94 -5.56 -2.61
N ALA A 150 22.85 -6.50 -2.31
CA ALA A 150 23.46 -7.34 -3.34
C ALA A 150 22.43 -8.20 -4.10
N GLN A 151 21.40 -8.69 -3.41
CA GLN A 151 20.31 -9.44 -4.06
C GLN A 151 19.45 -8.53 -4.96
N LYS A 152 19.17 -7.29 -4.51
CA LYS A 152 18.44 -6.29 -5.30
C LYS A 152 19.22 -5.95 -6.57
N GLU A 153 20.53 -5.69 -6.47
CA GLU A 153 21.38 -5.41 -7.62
C GLU A 153 21.46 -6.60 -8.59
N ALA A 154 21.71 -7.82 -8.10
CA ALA A 154 21.79 -9.00 -8.97
C ALA A 154 20.49 -9.22 -9.77
N THR A 155 19.34 -9.01 -9.14
CA THR A 155 18.03 -9.10 -9.81
C THR A 155 17.86 -7.99 -10.85
N PHE A 156 18.36 -6.79 -10.56
CA PHE A 156 18.31 -5.66 -11.49
C PHE A 156 19.22 -5.89 -12.70
N GLN A 157 20.45 -6.35 -12.50
CA GLN A 157 21.41 -6.69 -13.56
C GLN A 157 20.83 -7.73 -14.53
N ALA A 158 20.12 -8.74 -14.01
CA ALA A 158 19.46 -9.76 -14.80
C ALA A 158 18.35 -9.21 -15.73
N SER A 159 17.90 -7.97 -15.50
CA SER A 159 16.85 -7.31 -16.28
C SER A 159 17.39 -6.40 -17.40
N GLY A 160 18.70 -6.46 -17.70
CA GLY A 160 19.35 -5.55 -18.65
C GLY A 160 18.72 -5.53 -20.05
N THR A 161 18.42 -6.70 -20.65
CA THR A 161 17.79 -6.76 -21.98
C THR A 161 16.43 -6.05 -22.00
N ALA A 162 15.61 -6.36 -21.01
CA ALA A 162 14.29 -5.79 -20.77
C ALA A 162 14.35 -4.25 -20.63
N ILE A 163 15.31 -3.75 -19.86
CA ILE A 163 15.52 -2.32 -19.63
C ILE A 163 15.86 -1.59 -20.93
N HIS A 164 16.81 -2.10 -21.71
CA HIS A 164 17.25 -1.50 -22.97
C HIS A 164 16.16 -1.52 -24.05
N GLN A 165 15.35 -2.58 -24.09
CA GLN A 165 14.20 -2.66 -24.98
C GLN A 165 13.17 -1.58 -24.63
N LEU A 166 12.78 -1.48 -23.37
CA LEU A 166 11.81 -0.47 -22.93
C LEU A 166 12.33 0.97 -23.16
N ALA A 167 13.62 1.21 -22.93
CA ALA A 167 14.23 2.51 -23.24
C ALA A 167 14.12 2.87 -24.73
N THR A 168 14.26 1.88 -25.61
CA THR A 168 14.09 2.06 -27.06
C THR A 168 12.63 2.35 -27.40
N THR A 169 11.67 1.62 -26.82
CA THR A 169 10.24 1.91 -26.99
C THR A 169 9.90 3.34 -26.55
N MET A 170 10.43 3.81 -25.41
CA MET A 170 10.20 5.19 -24.96
C MET A 170 10.83 6.23 -25.88
N HIS A 171 11.96 5.91 -26.51
CA HIS A 171 12.58 6.77 -27.51
C HIS A 171 11.69 6.90 -28.76
N GLU A 172 11.17 5.79 -29.27
CA GLU A 172 10.26 5.78 -30.43
C GLU A 172 8.93 6.51 -30.13
N LEU A 173 8.41 6.39 -28.91
CA LEU A 173 7.23 7.16 -28.47
C LEU A 173 7.47 8.67 -28.44
N GLU A 174 8.71 9.12 -28.19
CA GLU A 174 9.05 10.55 -28.22
C GLU A 174 8.88 11.15 -29.62
N GLU A 175 9.19 10.40 -30.68
CA GLU A 175 9.04 10.86 -32.06
C GLU A 175 7.56 11.14 -32.41
N GLU A 176 6.65 10.36 -31.82
CA GLU A 176 5.19 10.46 -32.01
C GLU A 176 4.48 11.38 -30.99
N LYS A 177 5.24 12.06 -30.12
CA LYS A 177 4.70 12.84 -29.00
C LYS A 177 3.60 13.83 -29.42
N SER A 178 3.85 14.61 -30.47
CA SER A 178 2.88 15.62 -30.95
C SER A 178 1.56 15.00 -31.42
N ALA A 179 1.62 13.79 -32.00
CA ALA A 179 0.43 13.06 -32.42
C ALA A 179 -0.32 12.49 -31.22
N LEU A 180 0.40 11.93 -30.23
CA LEU A 180 -0.18 11.35 -29.01
C LEU A 180 -0.89 12.41 -28.15
N GLU A 181 -0.29 13.59 -27.96
CA GLU A 181 -0.90 14.68 -27.18
C GLU A 181 -2.27 15.11 -27.73
N SER A 182 -2.50 14.93 -29.04
CA SER A 182 -3.75 15.30 -29.72
C SER A 182 -4.83 14.21 -29.71
N ASP A 183 -4.50 12.97 -29.29
CA ASP A 183 -5.36 11.79 -29.38
C ASP A 183 -5.51 11.08 -28.02
N PRO A 184 -6.55 11.44 -27.23
CA PRO A 184 -6.82 10.83 -25.93
C PRO A 184 -7.09 9.31 -25.99
N ASP A 185 -7.55 8.79 -27.12
CA ASP A 185 -7.87 7.36 -27.26
C ASP A 185 -6.57 6.54 -27.42
N LYS A 186 -5.59 7.07 -28.16
CA LYS A 186 -4.23 6.47 -28.20
C LYS A 186 -3.54 6.52 -26.84
N LEU A 187 -3.63 7.66 -26.15
CA LEU A 187 -3.08 7.78 -24.80
C LEU A 187 -3.73 6.80 -23.82
N GLN A 188 -5.03 6.50 -23.98
CA GLN A 188 -5.70 5.50 -23.17
C GLN A 188 -5.10 4.09 -23.36
N VAL A 189 -4.78 3.71 -24.60
CA VAL A 189 -4.17 2.40 -24.89
C VAL A 189 -2.79 2.33 -24.24
N LEU A 190 -1.94 3.34 -24.44
CA LEU A 190 -0.62 3.41 -23.83
C LEU A 190 -0.70 3.42 -22.30
N PHE A 191 -1.64 4.16 -21.71
CA PHE A 191 -1.85 4.20 -20.26
C PHE A 191 -2.17 2.82 -19.69
N LYS A 192 -3.02 2.04 -20.37
CA LYS A 192 -3.34 0.66 -19.98
C LYS A 192 -2.11 -0.25 -20.04
N GLU A 193 -1.29 -0.10 -21.08
CA GLU A 193 -0.04 -0.86 -21.19
C GLU A 193 0.99 -0.47 -20.12
N MET A 194 1.13 0.82 -19.81
CA MET A 194 2.00 1.28 -18.73
C MET A 194 1.57 0.72 -17.36
N ILE A 195 0.25 0.70 -17.10
CA ILE A 195 -0.29 0.08 -15.90
C ILE A 195 0.03 -1.42 -15.85
N GLN A 196 -0.18 -2.14 -16.96
CA GLN A 196 0.08 -3.58 -17.01
C GLN A 196 1.56 -3.88 -16.83
N MET A 197 2.44 -3.12 -17.48
CA MET A 197 3.88 -3.21 -17.29
C MET A 197 4.25 -3.01 -15.82
N CYS A 198 3.74 -1.97 -15.18
CA CYS A 198 3.92 -1.73 -13.76
C CYS A 198 3.37 -2.86 -12.88
N LEU A 199 2.24 -3.47 -13.25
CA LEU A 199 1.56 -4.51 -12.48
C LEU A 199 2.27 -5.87 -12.54
N TRP A 200 2.71 -6.25 -13.73
CA TRP A 200 3.34 -7.53 -14.00
C TRP A 200 4.87 -7.50 -13.86
N CYS A 201 5.47 -6.30 -13.94
CA CYS A 201 6.88 -6.15 -14.26
C CYS A 201 7.24 -6.94 -15.53
N ASP A 202 6.33 -6.93 -16.52
CA ASP A 202 6.42 -7.68 -17.77
C ASP A 202 6.28 -6.73 -18.95
N LEU A 203 7.03 -7.00 -20.01
CA LEU A 203 7.26 -6.15 -21.17
C LEU A 203 6.51 -6.60 -22.42
N SER A 204 5.84 -7.75 -22.35
CA SER A 204 5.39 -8.56 -23.50
C SER A 204 4.51 -7.88 -24.56
N LEU A 205 4.13 -6.61 -24.40
CA LEU A 205 3.43 -5.83 -25.42
C LEU A 205 4.23 -4.60 -25.86
N LEU A 206 4.77 -3.83 -24.92
CA LEU A 206 5.53 -2.60 -25.21
C LEU A 206 6.80 -2.86 -26.02
N THR A 207 7.50 -3.98 -25.78
CA THR A 207 8.80 -4.27 -26.43
C THR A 207 8.70 -4.93 -27.80
N HIS A 208 7.48 -5.20 -28.27
CA HIS A 208 7.23 -5.74 -29.60
C HIS A 208 6.47 -4.75 -30.50
N MET A 209 6.24 -3.51 -30.05
CA MET A 209 5.64 -2.47 -30.88
C MET A 209 6.68 -1.90 -31.86
N THR A 210 6.35 -1.94 -33.15
CA THR A 210 7.05 -1.18 -34.19
C THR A 210 6.47 0.23 -34.31
N HIS A 211 7.13 1.12 -35.06
CA HIS A 211 6.61 2.45 -35.36
C HIS A 211 5.24 2.40 -36.07
N GLU A 212 5.02 1.43 -36.96
CA GLU A 212 3.72 1.20 -37.61
C GLU A 212 2.66 0.73 -36.59
N ASP A 213 3.06 -0.07 -35.60
CA ASP A 213 2.17 -0.54 -34.52
C ASP A 213 1.72 0.60 -33.61
N ILE A 214 2.57 1.62 -33.38
CA ILE A 214 2.20 2.82 -32.61
C ILE A 214 1.09 3.60 -33.35
N GLN A 215 1.15 3.65 -34.68
CA GLN A 215 0.09 4.29 -35.48
C GLN A 215 -1.23 3.52 -35.43
N HIS A 216 -1.16 2.20 -35.28
CA HIS A 216 -2.27 1.26 -35.20
C HIS A 216 -2.43 0.60 -33.81
N LEU A 217 -2.20 1.35 -32.72
CA LEU A 217 -2.21 0.88 -31.33
C LEU A 217 -3.43 0.03 -30.94
N GLN A 218 -4.59 0.32 -31.51
CA GLN A 218 -5.84 -0.40 -31.22
C GLN A 218 -5.88 -1.85 -31.78
N SER A 219 -5.04 -2.18 -32.76
CA SER A 219 -4.97 -3.53 -33.35
C SER A 219 -3.87 -4.42 -32.74
N VAL A 220 -2.90 -3.83 -32.05
CA VAL A 220 -1.66 -4.53 -31.65
C VAL A 220 -1.78 -5.06 -30.22
N GLY A 221 -1.37 -6.32 -30.02
CA GLY A 221 -1.31 -6.95 -28.70
C GLY A 221 -2.61 -7.51 -28.14
N LYS A 222 -3.67 -7.64 -28.96
CA LYS A 222 -4.91 -8.34 -28.56
C LYS A 222 -4.65 -9.75 -28.03
N GLU A 223 -3.74 -10.51 -28.64
CA GLU A 223 -3.45 -11.88 -28.22
C GLU A 223 -2.72 -11.93 -26.87
N ALA A 224 -1.71 -11.08 -26.67
CA ALA A 224 -0.98 -10.97 -25.40
C ALA A 224 -1.86 -10.37 -24.27
N GLN A 225 -2.76 -9.44 -24.58
CA GLN A 225 -3.79 -8.96 -23.65
C GLN A 225 -4.79 -10.05 -23.31
N GLN A 226 -5.33 -10.78 -24.30
CA GLN A 226 -6.29 -11.87 -24.10
C GLN A 226 -5.71 -13.00 -23.24
N ALA A 227 -4.46 -13.40 -23.51
CA ALA A 227 -3.77 -14.41 -22.70
C ALA A 227 -3.59 -13.97 -21.23
N ARG A 228 -3.48 -12.66 -20.98
CA ARG A 228 -3.35 -12.10 -19.63
C ARG A 228 -4.68 -11.83 -18.94
N GLN A 229 -5.75 -11.61 -19.69
CA GLN A 229 -7.09 -11.37 -19.10
C GLN A 229 -7.53 -12.51 -18.19
N GLU A 230 -7.15 -13.75 -18.48
CA GLU A 230 -7.47 -14.89 -17.62
C GLU A 230 -6.91 -14.76 -16.19
N PHE A 231 -5.84 -13.97 -16.02
CA PHE A 231 -5.18 -13.75 -14.74
C PHE A 231 -5.57 -12.43 -14.08
N ILE A 232 -6.26 -11.52 -14.77
CA ILE A 232 -6.76 -10.26 -14.22
C ILE A 232 -8.16 -10.50 -13.64
N LEU A 233 -8.24 -10.66 -12.33
CA LEU A 233 -9.50 -11.00 -11.65
C LEU A 233 -10.37 -9.76 -11.33
N LYS A 234 -9.75 -8.57 -11.34
CA LYS A 234 -10.42 -7.27 -11.26
C LYS A 234 -9.64 -6.28 -12.10
N ASP A 235 -10.37 -5.55 -12.95
CA ASP A 235 -9.83 -4.48 -13.78
C ASP A 235 -10.66 -3.19 -13.59
N ASP A 236 -10.03 -2.11 -13.15
CA ASP A 236 -10.59 -0.75 -13.11
C ASP A 236 -9.83 0.25 -14.02
N GLN A 237 -9.02 -0.22 -14.98
CA GLN A 237 -8.14 0.66 -15.79
C GLN A 237 -8.91 1.79 -16.49
N ASN A 238 -10.09 1.47 -17.03
CA ASN A 238 -10.96 2.47 -17.64
C ASN A 238 -11.41 3.53 -16.64
N ALA A 239 -11.82 3.13 -15.43
CA ALA A 239 -12.27 4.06 -14.40
C ALA A 239 -11.14 4.99 -13.94
N VAL A 240 -9.91 4.47 -13.83
CA VAL A 240 -8.72 5.29 -13.54
C VAL A 240 -8.48 6.28 -14.68
N TRP A 241 -8.52 5.84 -15.93
CA TRP A 241 -8.28 6.72 -17.08
C TRP A 241 -9.31 7.85 -17.14
N GLU A 242 -10.59 7.53 -16.96
CA GLU A 242 -11.65 8.55 -16.91
C GLU A 242 -11.39 9.58 -15.81
N HIS A 243 -10.87 9.17 -14.66
CA HIS A 243 -10.46 10.11 -13.60
C HIS A 243 -9.22 10.93 -13.98
N VAL A 244 -8.18 10.29 -14.51
CA VAL A 244 -6.93 10.96 -14.92
C VAL A 244 -7.21 12.08 -15.94
N LYS A 245 -8.12 11.85 -16.90
CA LYS A 245 -8.54 12.87 -17.86
C LYS A 245 -9.17 14.12 -17.23
N THR A 246 -9.67 14.02 -15.99
CA THR A 246 -10.24 15.18 -15.27
C THR A 246 -9.18 16.02 -14.56
N LEU A 247 -7.97 15.49 -14.41
CA LEU A 247 -6.87 16.18 -13.76
C LEU A 247 -6.32 17.29 -14.65
N LYS A 248 -5.75 18.32 -14.02
CA LYS A 248 -5.09 19.44 -14.68
C LYS A 248 -3.85 19.80 -13.90
N ASP A 249 -2.68 19.68 -14.53
CA ASP A 249 -1.38 19.93 -13.91
C ASP A 249 -1.27 19.29 -12.52
N ALA A 250 -1.82 18.08 -12.36
CA ALA A 250 -1.94 17.46 -11.05
C ALA A 250 -0.64 16.79 -10.61
N ARG A 251 -0.52 16.56 -9.29
CA ARG A 251 0.48 15.67 -8.72
C ARG A 251 -0.04 14.24 -8.64
N VAL A 252 0.79 13.27 -9.01
CA VAL A 252 0.54 11.83 -8.78
C VAL A 252 1.58 11.29 -7.80
N ASP A 253 1.14 10.45 -6.86
CA ASP A 253 2.01 9.88 -5.83
C ASP A 253 2.19 8.37 -6.05
N PHE A 254 3.42 7.87 -5.98
CA PHE A 254 3.74 6.44 -6.05
C PHE A 254 4.21 5.93 -4.68
N VAL A 255 3.41 5.07 -4.06
CA VAL A 255 3.84 4.29 -2.89
C VAL A 255 4.56 3.05 -3.39
N LEU A 256 5.89 3.17 -3.48
CA LEU A 256 6.79 2.20 -4.11
C LEU A 256 6.76 0.84 -3.40
N ASP A 257 6.98 -0.24 -4.15
CA ASP A 257 7.23 -1.60 -3.66
C ASP A 257 8.72 -1.95 -3.82
N ASN A 258 9.10 -2.77 -4.80
CA ASN A 258 10.46 -3.29 -4.94
C ASN A 258 11.41 -2.40 -5.78
N ALA A 259 12.69 -2.47 -5.45
CA ALA A 259 13.79 -1.93 -6.24
C ALA A 259 14.05 -2.77 -7.51
N GLY A 260 15.05 -2.34 -8.28
CA GLY A 260 15.43 -2.99 -9.53
C GLY A 260 14.40 -2.73 -10.63
N PHE A 261 14.00 -3.78 -11.34
CA PHE A 261 13.16 -3.63 -12.53
C PHE A 261 11.77 -3.04 -12.24
N GLU A 262 11.16 -3.33 -11.09
CA GLU A 262 9.87 -2.72 -10.73
C GLU A 262 10.01 -1.20 -10.59
N LEU A 263 10.99 -0.72 -9.82
CA LEU A 263 11.28 0.71 -9.71
C LEU A 263 11.56 1.36 -11.07
N TYR A 264 12.29 0.67 -11.96
CA TYR A 264 12.51 1.16 -13.32
C TYR A 264 11.19 1.31 -14.09
N THR A 265 10.30 0.32 -14.05
CA THR A 265 8.98 0.43 -14.69
C THR A 265 8.11 1.53 -14.07
N ASP A 266 8.22 1.76 -12.76
CA ASP A 266 7.52 2.86 -12.08
C ASP A 266 8.01 4.23 -12.54
N LEU A 267 9.33 4.38 -12.76
CA LEU A 267 9.92 5.59 -13.34
C LEU A 267 9.47 5.80 -14.79
N VAL A 268 9.39 4.74 -15.59
CA VAL A 268 8.89 4.81 -16.97
C VAL A 268 7.41 5.21 -16.99
N PHE A 269 6.58 4.67 -16.11
CA PHE A 269 5.18 5.07 -16.03
C PHE A 269 5.01 6.50 -15.54
N ALA A 270 5.79 6.93 -14.54
CA ALA A 270 5.82 8.32 -14.09
C ALA A 270 6.24 9.27 -15.22
N ASP A 271 7.23 8.87 -16.03
CA ASP A 271 7.72 9.63 -17.18
C ASP A 271 6.65 9.72 -18.27
N PHE A 272 5.93 8.62 -18.53
CA PHE A 272 4.77 8.62 -19.41
C PHE A 272 3.73 9.68 -18.99
N LEU A 273 3.36 9.67 -17.70
CA LEU A 273 2.35 10.57 -17.15
C LEU A 273 2.72 12.05 -17.33
N VAL A 274 3.97 12.44 -17.03
CA VAL A 274 4.40 13.85 -17.08
C VAL A 274 4.81 14.31 -18.47
N THR A 275 5.27 13.40 -19.34
CA THR A 275 5.87 13.77 -20.63
C THR A 275 4.86 13.75 -21.77
N TYR A 276 3.93 12.79 -21.75
CA TYR A 276 3.05 12.50 -22.89
C TYR A 276 1.58 12.78 -22.60
N THR A 277 1.20 13.02 -21.34
CA THR A 277 -0.18 13.35 -20.98
C THR A 277 -0.29 14.81 -20.52
N PRO A 278 -1.37 15.52 -20.87
CA PRO A 278 -1.58 16.91 -20.43
C PRO A 278 -2.15 17.01 -19.00
N TYR A 279 -2.24 15.91 -18.26
CA TYR A 279 -3.02 15.80 -17.02
C TYR A 279 -2.17 15.91 -15.75
N VAL A 280 -0.90 15.49 -15.82
CA VAL A 280 0.01 15.33 -14.68
C VAL A 280 1.25 16.18 -14.91
N SER A 281 1.63 16.99 -13.93
CA SER A 281 2.80 17.87 -14.00
C SER A 281 3.90 17.48 -13.01
N HIS A 282 3.55 16.73 -11.95
CA HIS A 282 4.48 16.34 -10.90
C HIS A 282 4.24 14.91 -10.43
N VAL A 283 5.32 14.18 -10.11
CA VAL A 283 5.26 12.85 -9.50
C VAL A 283 6.08 12.81 -8.22
N THR A 284 5.50 12.27 -7.14
CA THR A 284 6.18 12.07 -5.86
C THR A 284 6.27 10.60 -5.50
N PHE A 285 7.48 10.11 -5.24
CA PHE A 285 7.77 8.72 -4.90
C PHE A 285 7.97 8.54 -3.39
N HIS A 286 7.39 7.49 -2.81
CA HIS A 286 7.40 7.21 -1.37
C HIS A 286 8.19 5.92 -1.04
N PRO A 287 9.50 6.03 -0.74
CA PRO A 287 10.34 4.88 -0.41
C PRO A 287 10.17 4.43 1.06
N LYS A 288 10.92 3.42 1.47
CA LYS A 288 11.07 2.98 2.86
C LYS A 288 12.38 3.50 3.45
N LEU A 289 12.36 3.86 4.73
CA LEU A 289 13.53 4.42 5.40
C LEU A 289 14.51 3.36 5.91
N ILE A 290 14.14 2.08 5.89
CA ILE A 290 14.97 0.96 6.36
C ILE A 290 14.85 -0.19 5.35
N PRO A 291 15.83 -1.12 5.29
CA PRO A 291 15.69 -2.33 4.50
C PRO A 291 14.42 -3.09 4.93
N TRP A 292 13.49 -3.26 3.99
CA TRP A 292 12.13 -3.68 4.29
C TRP A 292 11.69 -4.73 3.28
N PHE A 293 11.09 -5.83 3.75
CA PHE A 293 10.51 -6.87 2.89
C PHE A 293 11.46 -7.38 1.79
N VAL A 294 12.75 -7.48 2.13
CA VAL A 294 13.88 -7.86 1.25
C VAL A 294 14.14 -6.81 0.16
N SER A 295 13.22 -6.65 -0.77
CA SER A 295 13.44 -5.93 -2.01
C SER A 295 12.87 -4.52 -2.04
N ASP A 296 12.22 -4.04 -0.98
CA ASP A 296 11.56 -2.73 -1.03
C ASP A 296 12.56 -1.59 -1.24
N VAL A 297 12.13 -0.58 -2.01
CA VAL A 297 12.94 0.58 -2.34
C VAL A 297 13.24 1.43 -1.11
N THR A 298 14.51 1.69 -0.85
CA THR A 298 14.99 2.74 0.06
C THR A 298 15.62 3.91 -0.71
N PRO A 299 15.83 5.10 -0.11
CA PRO A 299 16.50 6.21 -0.79
C PRO A 299 17.89 5.84 -1.37
N PRO A 300 18.74 5.05 -0.68
CA PRO A 300 19.97 4.53 -1.27
C PRO A 300 19.77 3.70 -2.55
N ASP A 301 18.79 2.80 -2.59
CA ASP A 301 18.47 2.01 -3.80
C ASP A 301 18.06 2.91 -4.97
N PHE A 302 17.26 3.94 -4.67
CA PHE A 302 16.78 4.88 -5.67
C PHE A 302 17.95 5.65 -6.30
N ALA A 303 18.88 6.14 -5.48
CA ALA A 303 20.09 6.79 -5.95
C ALA A 303 20.97 5.84 -6.77
N ALA A 304 21.20 4.63 -6.27
CA ALA A 304 21.98 3.60 -6.94
C ALA A 304 21.37 3.19 -8.29
N THR A 305 20.05 3.14 -8.40
CA THR A 305 19.33 2.78 -9.64
C THR A 305 19.70 3.71 -10.79
N LEU A 306 19.69 5.02 -10.58
CA LEU A 306 20.05 5.99 -11.63
C LEU A 306 21.52 5.86 -12.03
N THR A 307 22.42 5.65 -11.07
CA THR A 307 23.85 5.42 -11.34
C THR A 307 24.07 4.13 -12.12
N ALA A 308 23.39 3.05 -11.74
CA ALA A 308 23.48 1.74 -12.37
C ALA A 308 23.01 1.77 -13.82
N LEU A 309 21.91 2.47 -14.13
CA LEU A 309 21.40 2.61 -15.50
C LEU A 309 22.35 3.36 -16.44
N LEU A 310 23.18 4.25 -15.90
CA LEU A 310 24.20 4.99 -16.68
C LEU A 310 25.51 4.20 -16.84
N SER A 311 25.74 3.17 -16.01
CA SER A 311 26.99 2.44 -16.00
C SER A 311 27.14 1.53 -17.22
N PRO A 312 28.27 1.62 -17.96
CA PRO A 312 28.52 0.77 -19.12
C PRO A 312 28.79 -0.69 -18.75
N THR A 313 29.06 -0.99 -17.48
CA THR A 313 29.45 -2.33 -17.00
C THR A 313 28.42 -2.98 -16.08
N PHE A 314 27.37 -2.25 -15.69
CA PHE A 314 26.40 -2.79 -14.74
C PHE A 314 25.56 -3.92 -15.35
N PHE A 315 25.12 -3.75 -16.60
CA PHE A 315 24.42 -4.81 -17.32
C PHE A 315 25.44 -5.68 -18.08
N PRO A 316 25.59 -6.97 -17.74
CA PRO A 316 26.49 -7.84 -18.46
C PRO A 316 26.00 -8.03 -19.91
N PRO A 317 26.90 -8.12 -20.90
CA PRO A 317 26.50 -8.48 -22.25
C PRO A 317 25.86 -9.87 -22.25
N PRO A 318 24.89 -10.14 -23.14
CA PRO A 318 24.33 -11.47 -23.27
C PRO A 318 25.46 -12.47 -23.55
N PRO A 319 25.42 -13.70 -22.99
CA PRO A 319 26.45 -14.69 -23.22
C PRO A 319 26.62 -14.91 -24.72
N ALA A 320 27.86 -14.74 -25.22
CA ALA A 320 28.16 -14.87 -26.63
C ALA A 320 27.65 -16.23 -27.15
N SER A 321 26.79 -16.20 -28.17
CA SER A 321 26.53 -17.39 -28.99
C SER A 321 27.87 -17.97 -29.44
N SER A 322 28.00 -19.29 -29.45
CA SER A 322 29.19 -20.12 -29.67
C SER A 322 29.91 -19.94 -31.02
N THR A 323 30.22 -18.71 -31.40
CA THR A 323 30.97 -18.36 -32.61
C THR A 323 32.31 -17.78 -32.17
N PRO A 324 33.45 -18.31 -32.65
CA PRO A 324 34.77 -17.81 -32.26
C PRO A 324 34.92 -16.33 -32.60
N PRO A 325 35.61 -15.52 -31.77
CA PRO A 325 35.90 -14.14 -32.11
C PRO A 325 36.86 -14.10 -33.29
N SER A 326 36.45 -13.45 -34.38
CA SER A 326 37.34 -13.07 -35.48
C SER A 326 38.37 -12.06 -34.95
N THR A 327 39.64 -12.27 -35.27
CA THR A 327 40.82 -11.58 -34.74
C THR A 327 41.01 -10.13 -35.20
N ASP A 328 40.01 -9.49 -35.79
CA ASP A 328 40.07 -8.08 -36.20
C ASP A 328 38.95 -7.27 -35.53
N ALA A 329 39.23 -6.71 -34.35
CA ALA A 329 38.37 -5.72 -33.74
C ALA A 329 39.21 -4.57 -33.16
N SER A 330 39.10 -3.41 -33.79
CA SER A 330 39.66 -2.14 -33.34
C SER A 330 39.10 -1.72 -31.98
N PRO A 331 39.86 -0.99 -31.13
CA PRO A 331 39.44 -0.67 -29.77
C PRO A 331 38.57 0.60 -29.75
N SER A 332 37.25 0.41 -29.77
CA SER A 332 36.23 1.16 -29.01
C SER A 332 34.85 0.90 -29.65
N PRO A 333 33.96 0.13 -29.00
CA PRO A 333 32.59 0.04 -29.50
C PRO A 333 31.90 1.37 -29.17
N SER A 334 31.41 2.08 -30.17
CA SER A 334 30.40 3.12 -29.95
C SER A 334 29.22 2.50 -29.19
N PRO A 335 28.58 3.23 -28.25
CA PRO A 335 27.45 2.70 -27.51
C PRO A 335 26.38 2.18 -28.48
N SER A 336 25.78 1.03 -28.18
CA SER A 336 24.67 0.51 -28.98
C SER A 336 23.52 1.54 -28.98
N PRO A 337 22.70 1.61 -30.04
CA PRO A 337 21.56 2.54 -30.09
C PRO A 337 20.67 2.45 -28.85
N SER A 338 20.39 1.22 -28.37
CA SER A 338 19.59 1.00 -27.16
C SER A 338 20.24 1.55 -25.87
N SER A 339 21.58 1.56 -25.79
CA SER A 339 22.30 2.17 -24.67
C SER A 339 22.18 3.70 -24.71
N ALA A 340 22.27 4.29 -25.91
CA ALA A 340 22.06 5.72 -26.08
C ALA A 340 20.62 6.15 -25.74
N HIS A 341 19.62 5.35 -26.12
CA HIS A 341 18.21 5.58 -25.73
C HIS A 341 18.04 5.54 -24.20
N LEU A 342 18.67 4.57 -23.54
CA LEU A 342 18.63 4.47 -22.08
C LEU A 342 19.30 5.68 -21.41
N HIS A 343 20.46 6.11 -21.90
CA HIS A 343 21.13 7.30 -21.39
C HIS A 343 20.27 8.56 -21.55
N ALA A 344 19.60 8.73 -22.69
CA ALA A 344 18.70 9.86 -22.93
C ALA A 344 17.50 9.85 -21.96
N LEU A 345 16.90 8.68 -21.75
CA LEU A 345 15.79 8.50 -20.80
C LEU A 345 16.21 8.85 -19.36
N VAL A 346 17.37 8.37 -18.91
CA VAL A 346 17.88 8.66 -17.56
C VAL A 346 18.31 10.12 -17.41
N ALA A 347 18.85 10.74 -18.47
CA ALA A 347 19.16 12.17 -18.47
C ALA A 347 17.88 13.02 -18.31
N ARG A 348 16.79 12.64 -18.98
CA ARG A 348 15.47 13.26 -18.80
C ARG A 348 14.97 13.14 -17.36
N TRP A 349 15.04 11.96 -16.76
CA TRP A 349 14.65 11.76 -15.36
C TRP A 349 15.51 12.57 -14.39
N THR A 350 16.82 12.65 -14.65
CA THR A 350 17.73 13.47 -13.84
C THR A 350 17.34 14.95 -13.90
N ALA A 351 16.95 15.44 -15.07
CA ALA A 351 16.40 16.78 -15.22
C ALA A 351 15.08 16.96 -14.46
N TYR A 352 14.19 15.96 -14.45
CA TYR A 352 12.96 16.00 -13.65
C TYR A 352 13.21 16.08 -12.15
N PHE A 353 14.21 15.38 -11.63
CA PHE A 353 14.60 15.53 -10.23
C PHE A 353 15.21 16.89 -9.93
N ALA A 354 15.96 17.47 -10.87
CA ALA A 354 16.55 18.79 -10.70
C ALA A 354 15.50 19.92 -10.74
N SER A 355 14.45 19.76 -11.56
CA SER A 355 13.36 20.74 -11.69
C SER A 355 12.23 20.55 -10.68
N GLY A 356 12.15 19.39 -10.02
CA GLY A 356 11.08 19.05 -9.08
C GLY A 356 9.85 18.39 -9.72
N VAL A 357 9.87 18.14 -11.04
CA VAL A 357 8.84 17.34 -11.73
C VAL A 357 8.78 15.94 -11.11
N PHE A 358 9.92 15.34 -10.82
CA PHE A 358 10.02 14.15 -9.98
C PHE A 358 10.58 14.51 -8.61
N ALA A 359 9.99 13.96 -7.56
CA ALA A 359 10.46 14.15 -6.19
C ALA A 359 10.35 12.84 -5.39
N LEU A 360 11.23 12.67 -4.41
CA LEU A 360 10.99 11.71 -3.32
C LEU A 360 10.26 12.45 -2.19
N SER A 361 9.40 11.75 -1.46
CA SER A 361 8.77 12.31 -0.25
C SER A 361 9.74 12.51 0.93
N VAL A 362 11.02 12.15 0.72
CA VAL A 362 12.14 12.35 1.63
C VAL A 362 13.38 12.81 0.84
N PRO A 363 14.40 13.41 1.48
CA PRO A 363 15.64 13.76 0.80
C PRO A 363 16.27 12.57 0.07
N ARG A 364 16.83 12.80 -1.13
CA ARG A 364 17.42 11.74 -1.97
C ARG A 364 18.64 11.07 -1.31
N ASP A 365 19.34 11.81 -0.48
CA ASP A 365 20.51 11.39 0.30
C ASP A 365 20.14 10.91 1.72
N ALA A 366 18.84 10.74 2.01
CA ALA A 366 18.40 10.27 3.31
C ALA A 366 19.02 8.90 3.63
N PRO A 367 19.77 8.76 4.75
CA PRO A 367 20.38 7.50 5.12
C PRO A 367 19.33 6.49 5.59
N LEU A 368 19.71 5.22 5.65
CA LEU A 368 18.89 4.21 6.31
C LEU A 368 18.67 4.57 7.78
N GLY A 369 17.44 4.41 8.25
CA GLY A 369 17.01 4.80 9.60
C GLY A 369 16.75 6.29 9.77
N ALA A 370 16.73 7.08 8.70
CA ALA A 370 16.38 8.51 8.77
C ALA A 370 14.99 8.72 9.38
N ARG A 371 14.76 9.92 9.92
CA ARG A 371 13.48 10.33 10.49
C ARG A 371 12.72 11.20 9.50
N SER A 372 11.46 10.89 9.27
CA SER A 372 10.57 11.68 8.42
C SER A 372 9.11 11.38 8.72
N ALA A 373 8.35 12.42 9.03
CA ALA A 373 6.90 12.34 9.23
C ALA A 373 6.14 11.86 7.98
N LEU A 374 6.77 11.92 6.79
CA LEU A 374 6.19 11.50 5.52
C LEU A 374 6.53 10.04 5.15
N ALA A 375 7.46 9.38 5.84
CA ALA A 375 7.91 8.04 5.45
C ALA A 375 7.98 7.00 6.58
N GLU A 376 8.04 7.41 7.85
CA GLU A 376 8.07 6.47 8.99
C GLU A 376 6.83 5.57 9.07
N PHE A 377 5.67 6.05 8.60
CA PHE A 377 4.44 5.27 8.62
C PHE A 377 4.51 4.00 7.75
N TRP A 378 5.28 4.03 6.66
CA TRP A 378 5.32 2.93 5.70
C TRP A 378 5.89 1.64 6.30
N THR A 379 6.80 1.76 7.26
CA THR A 379 7.45 0.65 8.00
C THR A 379 6.91 0.46 9.43
N SER A 380 5.79 1.12 9.74
CA SER A 380 5.03 0.88 10.98
C SER A 380 4.31 -0.49 10.96
N PRO A 381 3.87 -1.03 12.10
CA PRO A 381 3.06 -2.26 12.12
C PRO A 381 1.61 -2.02 11.68
N TRP A 382 1.21 -0.76 11.48
CA TRP A 382 -0.20 -0.43 11.30
C TRP A 382 -0.69 -0.71 9.87
N PRO A 383 -1.96 -1.10 9.74
CA PRO A 383 -2.68 -1.02 8.49
C PRO A 383 -2.85 0.45 8.03
N TYR A 384 -3.03 0.65 6.73
CA TYR A 384 -3.11 1.99 6.15
C TYR A 384 -4.37 2.76 6.53
N TRP A 385 -5.38 2.08 7.06
CA TRP A 385 -6.56 2.74 7.60
C TRP A 385 -6.27 3.61 8.83
N ASP A 386 -5.20 3.33 9.56
CA ASP A 386 -4.79 4.12 10.73
C ASP A 386 -3.91 5.33 10.36
N MET A 387 -3.64 5.55 9.07
CA MET A 387 -2.75 6.62 8.59
C MET A 387 -3.16 8.00 9.09
N ARG A 388 -4.47 8.31 9.10
CA ARG A 388 -4.96 9.61 9.60
C ARG A 388 -4.64 9.84 11.08
N ALA A 389 -4.69 8.78 11.89
CA ALA A 389 -4.47 8.86 13.33
C ALA A 389 -2.98 8.88 13.69
N HIS A 390 -2.16 8.09 12.98
CA HIS A 390 -0.75 7.88 13.33
C HIS A 390 0.24 8.64 12.45
N ALA A 391 -0.18 9.13 11.29
CA ALA A 391 0.64 9.89 10.36
C ALA A 391 -0.16 11.03 9.69
N PRO A 392 -0.69 12.00 10.47
CA PRO A 392 -1.54 13.07 9.94
C PRO A 392 -0.83 13.96 8.91
N ALA A 393 0.50 14.13 9.02
CA ALA A 393 1.29 14.87 8.03
C ALA A 393 1.28 14.16 6.67
N LEU A 394 1.60 12.86 6.64
CA LEU A 394 1.53 12.03 5.44
C LEU A 394 0.11 12.00 4.85
N TRP A 395 -0.91 11.83 5.71
CA TRP A 395 -2.30 11.83 5.25
C TRP A 395 -2.69 13.17 4.62
N GLY A 396 -2.29 14.30 5.22
CA GLY A 396 -2.51 15.63 4.67
C GLY A 396 -1.81 15.82 3.33
N GLU A 397 -0.57 15.33 3.21
CA GLU A 397 0.20 15.33 1.98
C GLU A 397 -0.53 14.57 0.86
N LEU A 398 -0.90 13.30 1.10
CA LEU A 398 -1.55 12.45 0.09
C LEU A 398 -2.93 12.96 -0.32
N ARG A 399 -3.63 13.70 0.54
CA ARG A 399 -4.90 14.36 0.18
C ARG A 399 -4.77 15.43 -0.91
N GLY A 400 -3.59 16.01 -1.07
CA GLY A 400 -3.29 16.93 -2.17
C GLY A 400 -3.03 16.24 -3.51
N SER A 401 -2.94 14.90 -3.52
CA SER A 401 -2.65 14.13 -4.72
C SER A 401 -3.87 14.01 -5.63
N GLY A 402 -3.65 14.14 -6.94
CA GLY A 402 -4.65 13.83 -7.97
C GLY A 402 -4.89 12.33 -8.11
N LEU A 403 -3.88 11.50 -7.83
CA LEU A 403 -3.96 10.03 -7.80
C LEU A 403 -2.81 9.47 -6.97
N VAL A 404 -3.10 8.55 -6.05
CA VAL A 404 -2.09 7.80 -5.29
C VAL A 404 -2.05 6.36 -5.80
N VAL A 405 -0.96 6.00 -6.46
CA VAL A 405 -0.67 4.66 -6.98
C VAL A 405 0.07 3.86 -5.91
N PHE A 406 -0.59 2.84 -5.38
CA PHE A 406 0.01 1.87 -4.48
C PHE A 406 0.52 0.67 -5.26
N LYS A 407 1.84 0.49 -5.23
CA LYS A 407 2.53 -0.72 -5.69
C LYS A 407 2.44 -1.75 -4.56
N VAL A 408 1.59 -2.77 -4.71
CA VAL A 408 1.13 -3.59 -3.58
C VAL A 408 1.25 -5.09 -3.81
N ARG A 409 2.46 -5.61 -4.09
CA ARG A 409 2.68 -7.07 -4.05
C ARG A 409 2.56 -7.59 -2.61
N ALA A 410 3.17 -6.92 -1.63
CA ALA A 410 3.03 -7.23 -0.20
C ALA A 410 2.07 -6.28 0.54
N ARG A 411 1.99 -5.02 0.12
CA ARG A 411 1.31 -3.94 0.86
C ARG A 411 -0.22 -3.93 0.77
N TYR A 412 -0.83 -4.74 -0.09
CA TYR A 412 -2.30 -4.85 -0.16
C TYR A 412 -2.87 -5.34 1.17
N ARG A 413 -2.09 -6.16 1.89
CA ARG A 413 -2.38 -6.58 3.25
C ARG A 413 -2.52 -5.37 4.18
N LYS A 414 -1.70 -4.32 4.04
CA LYS A 414 -1.89 -3.08 4.80
C LYS A 414 -3.11 -2.27 4.37
N LEU A 415 -3.47 -2.26 3.09
CA LEU A 415 -4.70 -1.61 2.60
C LEU A 415 -5.98 -2.26 3.16
N THR A 416 -5.97 -3.58 3.31
CA THR A 416 -7.10 -4.39 3.78
C THR A 416 -6.97 -4.81 5.25
N GLY A 417 -5.93 -4.34 5.93
CA GLY A 417 -5.54 -4.70 7.30
C GLY A 417 -5.24 -6.17 7.59
N ASP A 418 -5.01 -6.96 6.55
CA ASP A 418 -4.63 -8.37 6.62
C ASP A 418 -5.60 -9.22 7.44
N VAL A 419 -6.89 -9.01 7.20
CA VAL A 419 -7.97 -9.75 7.87
C VAL A 419 -8.75 -10.63 6.92
N GLN A 420 -9.41 -11.64 7.47
CA GLN A 420 -10.15 -12.69 6.76
C GLN A 420 -11.49 -12.16 6.22
N TRP A 421 -11.44 -11.18 5.33
CA TRP A 421 -12.61 -10.67 4.62
C TRP A 421 -13.29 -11.76 3.79
N PRO A 422 -14.63 -11.80 3.71
CA PRO A 422 -15.31 -12.49 2.63
C PRO A 422 -14.81 -11.99 1.28
N VAL A 423 -14.54 -12.89 0.35
CA VAL A 423 -13.86 -12.56 -0.91
C VAL A 423 -14.70 -11.62 -1.79
N SER A 424 -16.02 -11.71 -1.69
CA SER A 424 -16.97 -10.80 -2.33
C SER A 424 -17.06 -9.40 -1.71
N THR A 425 -16.38 -9.12 -0.60
CA THR A 425 -16.45 -7.80 0.06
C THR A 425 -15.96 -6.72 -0.90
N PRO A 426 -16.71 -5.62 -1.14
CA PRO A 426 -16.23 -4.56 -2.03
C PRO A 426 -14.89 -3.98 -1.57
N PHE A 427 -14.00 -3.68 -2.50
CA PHE A 427 -12.70 -3.10 -2.15
C PHE A 427 -12.84 -1.76 -1.44
N SER A 428 -13.81 -0.94 -1.80
CA SER A 428 -14.17 0.30 -1.09
C SER A 428 -14.64 0.04 0.34
N THR A 429 -15.21 -1.13 0.66
CA THR A 429 -15.56 -1.50 2.05
C THR A 429 -14.32 -1.93 2.84
N ALA A 430 -13.48 -2.78 2.22
CA ALA A 430 -12.24 -3.26 2.83
C ALA A 430 -11.19 -2.15 3.02
N THR A 431 -11.23 -1.12 2.16
CA THR A 431 -10.44 0.12 2.27
C THR A 431 -11.22 1.31 2.85
N GLY A 432 -12.54 1.17 3.08
CA GLY A 432 -13.38 2.00 3.94
C GLY A 432 -14.58 2.79 3.35
N GLU A 433 -15.81 2.38 3.67
CA GLU A 433 -16.96 3.30 3.82
C GLU A 433 -17.57 3.24 5.24
N SER A 434 -17.34 2.17 5.99
CA SER A 434 -17.85 2.00 7.38
C SER A 434 -16.78 1.59 8.40
N VAL A 435 -15.56 1.30 7.94
CA VAL A 435 -14.49 0.66 8.74
C VAL A 435 -13.17 1.46 8.69
N CYS A 436 -12.94 2.28 7.67
CA CYS A 436 -11.67 2.98 7.46
C CYS A 436 -11.88 4.38 6.80
N PRO A 437 -11.10 5.41 7.16
CA PRO A 437 -11.15 6.75 6.55
C PRO A 437 -10.23 6.95 5.33
N LEU A 438 -9.65 5.90 4.73
CA LEU A 438 -8.70 5.99 3.61
C LEU A 438 -9.44 6.02 2.26
N ALA A 439 -10.40 5.13 2.05
CA ALA A 439 -11.31 5.25 0.91
C ALA A 439 -12.13 6.55 1.04
N GLY A 440 -12.17 7.29 -0.06
CA GLY A 440 -12.73 8.64 -0.06
C GLY A 440 -11.79 9.75 0.42
N ALA A 441 -10.60 9.46 0.97
CA ALA A 441 -9.67 10.51 1.38
C ALA A 441 -8.95 11.17 0.19
N PHE A 442 -8.51 10.34 -0.76
CA PHE A 442 -7.85 10.73 -2.00
C PHE A 442 -8.09 9.64 -3.06
N PRO A 443 -7.95 9.94 -4.37
CA PRO A 443 -8.11 8.93 -5.42
C PRO A 443 -7.00 7.90 -5.31
N LEU A 444 -7.36 6.62 -5.20
CA LEU A 444 -6.44 5.53 -4.91
C LEU A 444 -6.48 4.48 -6.02
N LEU A 445 -5.31 4.13 -6.55
CA LEU A 445 -5.10 3.01 -7.45
C LEU A 445 -4.23 1.96 -6.76
N SER A 446 -4.72 0.73 -6.61
CA SER A 446 -3.98 -0.40 -6.07
C SER A 446 -3.59 -1.36 -7.19
N LEU A 447 -2.29 -1.46 -7.49
CA LEU A 447 -1.73 -2.41 -8.46
C LEU A 447 -1.18 -3.64 -7.73
N ARG A 448 -1.94 -4.75 -7.75
CA ARG A 448 -1.64 -5.93 -6.95
C ARG A 448 -1.36 -7.17 -7.80
N THR A 449 -0.20 -7.78 -7.58
CA THR A 449 0.01 -9.20 -7.84
C THR A 449 -0.36 -10.03 -6.60
N ASN A 450 -1.19 -11.06 -6.75
CA ASN A 450 -1.76 -11.80 -5.63
C ASN A 450 -0.76 -12.79 -5.00
N LYS A 451 -0.25 -12.46 -3.81
CA LYS A 451 0.76 -13.26 -3.08
C LYS A 451 0.38 -13.55 -1.63
N ALA A 452 -0.88 -13.33 -1.24
CA ALA A 452 -1.37 -13.54 0.12
C ALA A 452 -2.84 -13.97 0.11
N ASP A 453 -3.27 -14.68 1.16
CA ASP A 453 -4.62 -15.23 1.26
C ASP A 453 -5.73 -14.15 1.27
N VAL A 454 -5.43 -12.94 1.75
CA VAL A 454 -6.41 -11.85 1.73
C VAL A 454 -6.81 -11.51 0.29
N ALA A 455 -8.10 -11.51 -0.03
CA ALA A 455 -8.61 -11.09 -1.32
C ALA A 455 -10.02 -10.53 -1.13
N VAL A 456 -10.30 -9.39 -1.75
CA VAL A 456 -11.62 -8.74 -1.69
C VAL A 456 -12.03 -8.28 -3.09
N GLY A 457 -13.31 -8.01 -3.29
CA GLY A 457 -13.86 -7.44 -4.52
C GLY A 457 -13.98 -8.44 -5.67
N ILE A 458 -13.97 -9.74 -5.38
CA ILE A 458 -14.05 -10.81 -6.39
C ILE A 458 -15.37 -11.56 -6.19
N PRO A 459 -16.13 -11.84 -7.27
CA PRO A 459 -17.33 -12.67 -7.17
C PRO A 459 -17.05 -14.04 -6.54
N GLU A 460 -17.88 -14.43 -5.57
CA GLU A 460 -17.70 -15.66 -4.79
C GLU A 460 -17.60 -16.91 -5.69
N ALA A 461 -18.38 -16.94 -6.78
CA ALA A 461 -18.37 -18.02 -7.75
C ALA A 461 -17.01 -18.17 -8.47
N ILE A 462 -16.32 -17.06 -8.76
CA ILE A 462 -15.00 -17.09 -9.40
C ILE A 462 -13.97 -17.61 -8.39
N ALA A 463 -14.00 -17.10 -7.16
CA ALA A 463 -13.10 -17.56 -6.09
C ALA A 463 -13.27 -19.05 -5.80
N ALA A 464 -14.51 -19.53 -5.67
CA ALA A 464 -14.83 -20.94 -5.47
C ALA A 464 -14.37 -21.82 -6.63
N ALA A 465 -14.51 -21.36 -7.89
CA ALA A 465 -14.04 -22.09 -9.06
C ALA A 465 -12.50 -22.20 -9.09
N LEU A 466 -11.78 -21.12 -8.75
CA LEU A 466 -10.32 -21.14 -8.66
C LEU A 466 -9.82 -22.04 -7.51
N ASP A 467 -10.56 -22.07 -6.40
CA ASP A 467 -10.28 -22.95 -5.26
C ASP A 467 -10.51 -24.43 -5.61
N ALA A 468 -11.60 -24.73 -6.32
CA ALA A 468 -11.92 -26.09 -6.75
C ALA A 468 -10.89 -26.65 -7.75
N ARG A 469 -10.25 -25.80 -8.56
CA ARG A 469 -9.15 -26.19 -9.47
C ARG A 469 -7.86 -26.54 -8.71
N GLY A 470 -7.79 -26.27 -7.42
CA GLY A 470 -6.60 -26.54 -6.59
C GLY A 470 -5.42 -25.61 -6.90
N GLU A 471 -5.64 -24.56 -7.68
CA GLU A 471 -4.61 -23.60 -8.03
C GLU A 471 -4.28 -22.72 -6.84
N LYS A 472 -2.98 -22.48 -6.58
CA LYS A 472 -2.53 -21.51 -5.57
C LYS A 472 -2.75 -20.06 -6.04
N TRP A 473 -3.92 -19.71 -6.55
CA TRP A 473 -4.21 -18.41 -7.17
C TRP A 473 -4.06 -17.24 -6.19
N ARG A 474 -4.27 -17.48 -4.88
CA ARG A 474 -4.06 -16.47 -3.82
C ARG A 474 -2.60 -16.16 -3.52
N THR A 475 -1.70 -17.12 -3.72
CA THR A 475 -0.31 -17.04 -3.20
C THR A 475 0.77 -17.25 -4.26
N SER A 476 0.40 -17.64 -5.48
CA SER A 476 1.36 -17.95 -6.56
C SER A 476 1.94 -16.71 -7.23
N GLY A 477 1.32 -15.54 -7.08
CA GLY A 477 1.70 -14.34 -7.84
C GLY A 477 1.29 -14.39 -9.33
N ARG A 478 0.46 -15.37 -9.74
CA ARG A 478 -0.02 -15.46 -11.13
C ARG A 478 -1.24 -14.58 -11.40
N CYS A 479 -2.15 -14.47 -10.43
CA CYS A 479 -3.31 -13.61 -10.57
C CYS A 479 -2.99 -12.18 -10.13
N VAL A 480 -3.64 -11.20 -10.75
CA VAL A 480 -3.51 -9.79 -10.41
C VAL A 480 -4.87 -9.14 -10.21
N PHE A 481 -4.84 -8.01 -9.51
CA PHE A 481 -5.98 -7.13 -9.34
C PHE A 481 -5.57 -5.69 -9.55
N LEU A 482 -6.49 -4.97 -10.18
CA LEU A 482 -6.43 -3.54 -10.28
C LEU A 482 -7.71 -2.97 -9.68
N PHE A 483 -7.55 -2.32 -8.52
CA PHE A 483 -8.65 -1.68 -7.84
C PHE A 483 -8.49 -0.17 -7.89
N TYR A 484 -9.57 0.52 -8.21
CA TYR A 484 -9.64 1.97 -8.15
C TYR A 484 -10.73 2.43 -7.18
N VAL A 485 -10.39 3.38 -6.31
CA VAL A 485 -11.33 4.03 -5.39
C VAL A 485 -11.30 5.53 -5.61
N ARG A 486 -12.48 6.10 -5.90
CA ARG A 486 -12.65 7.54 -6.12
C ARG A 486 -12.92 8.27 -4.79
N VAL A 487 -12.61 9.57 -4.74
CA VAL A 487 -13.05 10.46 -3.65
C VAL A 487 -14.56 10.68 -3.75
N LEU A 488 -15.29 10.42 -2.67
CA LEU A 488 -16.70 10.77 -2.54
C LEU A 488 -16.81 12.26 -2.22
N VAL A 489 -17.30 13.07 -3.16
CA VAL A 489 -17.54 14.50 -2.95
C VAL A 489 -19.06 14.74 -2.87
N GLY A 490 -19.61 14.80 -1.63
CA GLY A 490 -20.97 15.33 -1.33
C GLY A 490 -22.15 14.33 -1.35
N PRO A 491 -23.26 14.61 -0.61
CA PRO A 491 -24.21 13.59 -0.18
C PRO A 491 -25.14 13.18 -1.33
N GLY A 492 -25.04 11.94 -1.78
CA GLY A 492 -25.90 11.44 -2.83
C GLY A 492 -25.83 9.93 -2.89
N LEU A 493 -26.94 9.31 -2.45
CA LEU A 493 -27.34 7.95 -2.84
C LEU A 493 -26.94 7.68 -4.30
N TRP A 494 -26.26 6.57 -4.55
CA TRP A 494 -26.29 5.98 -5.88
C TRP A 494 -26.83 4.56 -5.81
N LEU A 495 -27.74 4.33 -6.74
CA LEU A 495 -28.48 3.11 -6.99
C LEU A 495 -27.50 1.97 -7.30
N ALA A 496 -27.62 0.87 -6.55
CA ALA A 496 -27.13 -0.42 -7.01
C ALA A 496 -28.12 -0.95 -8.06
N ASP A 497 -27.60 -1.38 -9.20
CA ASP A 497 -28.36 -2.06 -10.24
C ASP A 497 -28.99 -3.36 -9.70
N GLY A 498 -30.32 -3.36 -9.57
CA GLY A 498 -31.14 -4.52 -9.18
C GLY A 498 -32.53 -4.11 -8.67
N PRO A 499 -33.60 -4.91 -8.91
CA PRO A 499 -34.97 -4.48 -8.61
C PRO A 499 -35.21 -4.46 -7.11
N LEU A 500 -35.38 -3.26 -6.55
CA LEU A 500 -35.71 -3.02 -5.16
C LEU A 500 -37.19 -3.30 -4.88
N VAL A 501 -37.46 -4.29 -4.04
CA VAL A 501 -38.66 -4.30 -3.18
C VAL A 501 -38.35 -3.34 -2.02
N ALA A 502 -38.88 -2.12 -2.10
CA ALA A 502 -38.76 -1.14 -1.03
C ALA A 502 -39.60 -1.57 0.18
N CYS A 503 -38.95 -2.06 1.23
CA CYS A 503 -39.57 -2.23 2.54
C CYS A 503 -39.47 -0.91 3.30
N VAL A 504 -40.50 -0.06 3.18
CA VAL A 504 -40.61 1.18 3.96
C VAL A 504 -41.00 0.81 5.39
N GLN A 505 -40.03 0.84 6.30
CA GLN A 505 -40.28 0.66 7.72
C GLN A 505 -40.81 1.97 8.32
N VAL A 506 -42.13 2.15 8.28
CA VAL A 506 -42.82 3.26 8.96
C VAL A 506 -42.77 3.00 10.47
N ARG A 507 -41.95 3.75 11.21
CA ARG A 507 -42.09 3.86 12.67
C ARG A 507 -43.37 4.65 12.98
N ALA A 508 -44.43 3.94 13.33
CA ALA A 508 -45.64 4.54 13.89
C ALA A 508 -45.34 5.10 15.30
N GLY A 509 -45.10 6.40 15.39
CA GLY A 509 -45.21 7.14 16.65
C GLY A 509 -46.67 7.49 16.90
N VAL A 510 -47.27 6.88 17.92
CA VAL A 510 -48.62 7.21 18.39
C VAL A 510 -48.60 8.63 18.97
N LEU A 511 -49.21 9.58 18.26
CA LEU A 511 -49.58 10.89 18.79
C LEU A 511 -51.11 10.95 18.84
N LEU A 512 -51.64 10.70 20.04
CA LEU A 512 -53.04 10.93 20.39
C LEU A 512 -53.31 12.44 20.42
N ALA A 513 -54.16 12.86 19.48
CA ALA A 513 -55.14 13.95 19.52
C ALA A 513 -54.72 15.33 20.07
N CYS A 514 -54.72 16.34 19.19
CA CYS A 514 -55.75 17.38 19.27
C CYS A 514 -55.89 18.05 17.89
N GLY A 515 -57.13 18.17 17.41
CA GLY A 515 -57.43 18.36 15.99
C GLY A 515 -57.01 19.71 15.41
N ARG A 516 -56.53 19.66 14.16
CA ARG A 516 -56.94 20.51 13.03
C ARG A 516 -56.24 20.01 11.77
N THR A 517 -57.04 19.83 10.72
CA THR A 517 -56.66 19.41 9.37
C THR A 517 -55.70 20.39 8.71
N ALA A 518 -54.61 19.89 8.11
CA ALA A 518 -53.93 20.57 7.01
C ALA A 518 -53.17 19.56 6.14
N SER A 519 -53.63 19.45 4.89
CA SER A 519 -53.04 18.68 3.79
C SER A 519 -51.80 19.42 3.28
N VAL A 520 -50.68 18.72 3.05
CA VAL A 520 -49.52 19.27 2.33
C VAL A 520 -49.35 18.48 1.03
N ASN A 521 -49.66 19.13 -0.08
CA ASN A 521 -49.41 18.64 -1.44
C ASN A 521 -47.93 18.83 -1.78
N LEU A 522 -47.24 17.75 -2.19
CA LEU A 522 -45.92 17.82 -2.80
C LEU A 522 -46.08 18.15 -4.30
N TRP A 523 -45.51 19.27 -4.74
CA TRP A 523 -45.37 19.58 -6.17
C TRP A 523 -43.95 19.22 -6.62
N ILE A 524 -43.84 18.32 -7.60
CA ILE A 524 -42.61 18.03 -8.34
C ILE A 524 -42.76 18.68 -9.71
N SER A 525 -41.88 19.61 -10.06
CA SER A 525 -41.82 20.26 -11.36
C SER A 525 -40.58 19.79 -12.12
N TRP A 526 -40.81 19.16 -13.27
CA TRP A 526 -39.83 18.81 -14.31
C TRP A 526 -39.89 19.87 -15.41
N MET A 527 -38.74 20.32 -15.93
CA MET A 527 -38.65 21.05 -17.21
C MET A 527 -37.36 20.68 -17.97
N PRO A 528 -37.45 20.31 -19.27
CA PRO A 528 -36.30 20.11 -20.15
C PRO A 528 -36.05 21.29 -21.13
N GLU A 529 -34.78 21.43 -21.53
CA GLU A 529 -34.16 22.03 -22.75
C GLU A 529 -34.67 23.36 -23.37
N LEU A 530 -33.72 24.30 -23.62
CA LEU A 530 -33.31 24.83 -24.94
C LEU A 530 -32.58 26.20 -24.85
N GLY A 531 -31.54 26.38 -25.68
CA GLY A 531 -31.43 27.58 -26.52
C GLY A 531 -30.48 28.74 -26.13
N ARG A 532 -29.31 28.73 -26.78
CA ARG A 532 -28.45 29.82 -27.29
C ARG A 532 -28.68 31.30 -26.88
N ALA A 533 -27.51 31.93 -26.68
CA ALA A 533 -27.10 33.30 -27.05
C ALA A 533 -27.56 34.49 -26.18
N SER A 534 -26.61 35.19 -25.55
CA SER A 534 -26.05 36.47 -26.04
C SER A 534 -25.28 37.21 -24.95
N LYS A 535 -24.17 37.85 -25.37
CA LYS A 535 -23.33 38.77 -24.60
C LYS A 535 -24.12 40.01 -24.14
N CYS A 536 -23.93 40.44 -22.90
CA CYS A 536 -24.00 41.85 -22.52
C CYS A 536 -22.93 42.16 -21.46
N PHE A 537 -21.99 43.04 -21.82
CA PHE A 537 -21.12 43.78 -20.92
C PHE A 537 -21.93 44.87 -20.24
N TRP A 538 -21.74 45.11 -18.94
CA TRP A 538 -21.73 46.47 -18.37
C TRP A 538 -20.90 46.53 -17.08
N SER A 539 -20.09 47.58 -17.01
CA SER A 539 -19.24 47.98 -15.90
C SER A 539 -20.02 48.85 -14.90
N GLY A 540 -19.60 48.89 -13.64
CA GLY A 540 -20.13 49.88 -12.68
C GLY A 540 -19.87 49.53 -11.22
N ARG A 541 -19.38 50.50 -10.45
CA ARG A 541 -18.72 50.36 -9.15
C ARG A 541 -19.71 50.55 -7.97
N VAL A 542 -19.43 49.82 -6.90
CA VAL A 542 -19.93 49.83 -5.50
C VAL A 542 -20.59 51.12 -4.98
N GLU A 543 -21.79 51.00 -4.38
CA GLU A 543 -22.10 51.56 -3.05
C GLU A 543 -23.33 50.93 -2.38
N ARG A 544 -23.33 50.96 -1.04
CA ARG A 544 -24.12 50.14 -0.09
C ARG A 544 -25.54 50.67 0.14
N ASN A 545 -26.54 49.79 0.22
CA ASN A 545 -27.28 49.43 1.45
C ASN A 545 -28.66 48.79 1.17
N ALA A 546 -29.02 47.87 2.08
CA ALA A 546 -30.35 47.37 2.45
C ALA A 546 -31.01 46.28 1.57
N LEU A 547 -30.94 45.02 2.01
CA LEU A 547 -32.05 44.28 2.64
C LEU A 547 -31.77 42.76 2.80
N ALA A 548 -32.03 42.27 4.01
CA ALA A 548 -32.52 40.94 4.39
C ALA A 548 -31.79 39.68 3.88
N ALA A 549 -30.92 39.12 4.73
CA ALA A 549 -30.49 37.73 4.66
C ALA A 549 -31.59 36.80 5.24
N GLN A 550 -32.00 35.79 4.47
CA GLN A 550 -32.67 34.59 4.96
C GLN A 550 -31.59 33.57 5.33
N ASP A 551 -31.16 33.58 6.59
CA ASP A 551 -30.35 32.50 7.16
C ASP A 551 -31.26 31.36 7.62
N THR A 552 -30.99 30.16 7.09
CA THR A 552 -31.62 28.92 7.52
C THR A 552 -30.85 28.38 8.73
N TYR A 553 -31.51 28.30 9.87
CA TYR A 553 -30.96 27.76 11.12
C TYR A 553 -30.80 26.23 11.05
N ILE A 554 -29.58 25.73 11.21
CA ILE A 554 -29.30 24.37 11.66
C ILE A 554 -29.36 24.38 13.19
N CYS A 555 -30.38 23.74 13.78
CA CYS A 555 -30.39 23.45 15.21
C CYS A 555 -29.41 22.32 15.52
N VAL A 556 -28.26 22.69 16.08
CA VAL A 556 -27.35 21.79 16.79
C VAL A 556 -27.81 21.73 18.25
N TYR A 557 -28.28 20.57 18.71
CA TYR A 557 -28.39 20.31 20.14
C TYR A 557 -26.98 20.17 20.72
N ARG A 558 -26.52 21.22 21.41
CA ARG A 558 -25.36 21.19 22.30
C ARG A 558 -25.88 21.38 23.73
N GLN A 559 -25.74 20.36 24.55
CA GLN A 559 -26.02 20.42 25.98
C GLN A 559 -25.02 21.39 26.64
N ALA A 560 -25.51 22.53 27.13
CA ALA A 560 -24.70 23.50 27.86
C ALA A 560 -24.70 23.16 29.36
N LEU A 561 -23.52 22.89 29.92
CA LEU A 561 -23.23 23.11 31.33
C LEU A 561 -22.68 24.54 31.45
N SER A 562 -23.34 25.37 32.25
CA SER A 562 -22.99 26.77 32.47
C SER A 562 -21.88 26.93 33.52
N GLU A 563 -20.87 27.75 33.21
CA GLU A 563 -19.96 28.34 34.19
C GLU A 563 -20.59 29.55 34.89
N ARG A 564 -20.43 29.65 36.21
CA ARG A 564 -20.25 30.92 36.94
C ARG A 564 -19.31 30.69 38.14
N ALA A 565 -18.17 31.35 38.14
CA ALA A 565 -17.37 31.70 39.33
C ALA A 565 -17.76 33.13 39.79
N PRO A 566 -17.24 33.72 40.89
CA PRO A 566 -16.23 33.25 41.86
C PRO A 566 -16.60 33.49 43.35
N VAL A 567 -15.73 33.07 44.29
CA VAL A 567 -15.25 33.77 45.51
C VAL A 567 -14.70 32.74 46.54
N GLN A 568 -13.48 32.97 47.01
CA GLN A 568 -12.75 32.26 48.09
C GLN A 568 -13.27 32.66 49.50
N PRO A 569 -13.12 31.85 50.58
CA PRO A 569 -11.82 31.76 51.28
C PRO A 569 -11.46 30.43 52.00
N HIS A 570 -10.20 30.40 52.43
CA HIS A 570 -9.46 29.45 53.27
C HIS A 570 -10.19 28.74 54.44
N LEU A 571 -9.86 27.46 54.71
CA LEU A 571 -9.07 26.95 55.87
C LEU A 571 -9.34 25.46 56.20
N ARG A 572 -8.23 24.70 56.36
CA ARG A 572 -7.92 23.52 57.20
C ARG A 572 -9.08 22.72 57.87
N HIS A 573 -9.11 21.38 57.71
CA HIS A 573 -8.56 20.37 58.65
C HIS A 573 -8.95 18.91 58.31
N ARG A 574 -8.06 18.01 58.72
CA ARG A 574 -8.06 16.53 58.83
C ARG A 574 -9.40 15.81 59.05
N GLY A 575 -9.49 14.55 58.58
CA GLY A 575 -10.26 13.48 59.24
C GLY A 575 -10.59 12.25 58.38
N ARG A 576 -9.98 11.10 58.70
CA ARG A 576 -10.41 9.73 58.27
C ARG A 576 -11.58 9.25 59.13
N VAL A 577 -12.13 8.07 58.76
CA VAL A 577 -13.15 7.20 59.43
C VAL A 577 -14.56 7.52 58.90
N GLY A 578 -15.47 6.60 58.56
CA GLY A 578 -15.55 5.15 58.62
C GLY A 578 -17.05 4.74 58.66
N SER A 579 -17.41 3.70 57.92
CA SER A 579 -18.56 2.78 58.06
C SER A 579 -20.02 3.25 58.25
N ALA A 580 -20.87 2.62 57.43
CA ALA A 580 -22.08 1.85 57.78
C ALA A 580 -23.47 2.52 57.86
N ALA A 581 -24.38 1.82 57.16
CA ALA A 581 -25.80 1.55 57.49
C ALA A 581 -26.78 2.73 57.43
N SER A 582 -28.08 2.58 57.16
CA SER A 582 -28.97 1.52 56.66
C SER A 582 -30.37 2.17 56.68
N GLY A 583 -31.28 1.72 55.81
CA GLY A 583 -32.70 1.63 56.18
C GLY A 583 -33.69 2.49 55.38
N TYR A 584 -34.52 1.80 54.58
CA TYR A 584 -36.01 1.78 54.57
C TYR A 584 -36.42 1.03 53.28
N LEU A 585 -36.83 -0.26 53.32
CA LEU A 585 -38.21 -0.81 53.49
C LEU A 585 -39.24 -0.11 52.58
N ARG A 586 -40.12 -0.73 51.77
CA ARG A 586 -40.73 -2.07 51.70
C ARG A 586 -41.60 -2.19 50.41
N GLU A 587 -41.82 -3.43 49.95
CA GLU A 587 -43.03 -4.07 49.38
C GLU A 587 -43.80 -3.38 48.20
N CYS A 588 -44.10 -4.06 47.07
CA CYS A 588 -45.14 -5.09 46.95
C CYS A 588 -44.99 -6.01 45.70
N ALA A 589 -45.57 -7.21 45.80
CA ALA A 589 -45.56 -8.36 44.88
C ALA A 589 -46.45 -8.24 43.61
N GLY A 590 -46.24 -9.13 42.62
CA GLY A 590 -46.99 -9.32 41.34
C GLY A 590 -48.39 -9.95 41.50
N PRO A 591 -48.91 -10.88 40.64
CA PRO A 591 -48.64 -11.28 39.23
C PRO A 591 -49.92 -11.58 38.35
N VAL A 592 -49.86 -11.70 37.01
CA VAL A 592 -50.86 -12.43 36.12
C VAL A 592 -50.17 -12.76 34.75
N TRP A 593 -49.82 -13.99 34.33
CA TRP A 593 -50.56 -15.15 33.76
C TRP A 593 -51.27 -15.01 32.37
N ALA A 594 -50.56 -15.46 31.32
CA ALA A 594 -50.89 -16.50 30.31
C ALA A 594 -52.12 -16.47 29.34
N LYS A 595 -51.80 -16.77 28.06
CA LYS A 595 -52.39 -17.78 27.12
C LYS A 595 -53.52 -17.35 26.14
N VAL A 596 -53.26 -17.51 24.82
CA VAL A 596 -54.12 -18.25 23.83
C VAL A 596 -53.23 -18.86 22.73
N CYS A 597 -53.53 -20.14 22.40
CA CYS A 597 -52.87 -21.03 21.44
C CYS A 597 -53.58 -21.11 20.07
N GLY A 598 -52.91 -21.72 19.08
CA GLY A 598 -53.53 -22.46 17.96
C GLY A 598 -52.61 -22.73 16.76
N THR A 599 -51.85 -23.85 16.75
CA THR A 599 -51.94 -25.04 15.83
C THR A 599 -51.54 -24.78 14.36
N TYR A 600 -50.52 -25.42 13.76
CA TYR A 600 -50.26 -26.84 13.40
C TYR A 600 -48.73 -26.99 13.17
N GLY A 601 -48.02 -28.13 13.23
CA GLY A 601 -48.31 -29.55 13.38
C GLY A 601 -46.95 -30.30 13.39
N LYS A 602 -46.89 -31.39 14.14
CA LYS A 602 -45.74 -32.28 14.36
C LYS A 602 -45.27 -32.98 13.08
N LEU A 603 -43.96 -33.24 12.97
CA LEU A 603 -43.43 -34.56 12.61
C LEU A 603 -42.06 -34.73 13.27
N GLN A 604 -41.97 -35.76 14.12
CA GLN A 604 -40.83 -36.21 14.90
C GLN A 604 -40.54 -37.64 14.44
N ALA A 605 -39.26 -37.99 14.29
CA ALA A 605 -38.63 -39.33 14.28
C ALA A 605 -37.43 -39.26 13.33
N ASP A 606 -36.26 -39.82 13.57
CA ASP A 606 -35.69 -40.55 14.70
C ASP A 606 -34.18 -40.54 14.44
N THR A 607 -33.39 -40.32 15.49
CA THR A 607 -31.96 -40.66 15.48
C THR A 607 -31.82 -42.16 15.78
N PRO A 608 -30.76 -42.80 15.31
CA PRO A 608 -30.07 -43.70 16.23
C PRO A 608 -28.57 -43.44 16.27
N ARG A 609 -28.08 -43.30 17.50
CA ARG A 609 -26.70 -43.58 17.88
C ARG A 609 -26.38 -45.04 17.57
N ARG A 610 -25.18 -45.31 17.04
CA ARG A 610 -24.47 -46.56 17.26
C ARG A 610 -23.01 -46.28 17.59
N SER A 611 -22.56 -46.96 18.64
CA SER A 611 -21.21 -47.05 19.16
C SER A 611 -20.50 -48.30 18.60
N ILE A 612 -19.17 -48.16 18.40
CA ILE A 612 -18.11 -49.18 18.54
C ILE A 612 -18.15 -50.42 17.62
N ALA A 613 -17.14 -50.59 16.76
CA ALA A 613 -16.17 -51.70 16.77
C ALA A 613 -15.14 -51.59 15.62
N GLU A 614 -13.90 -51.96 15.95
CA GLU A 614 -12.66 -52.15 15.16
C GLU A 614 -11.85 -50.92 14.72
#